data_AF-A0A8S1NT00-F1
#
_entry.id   AF-A0A8S1NT00-F1
#
_cell.length_a   1.000
_cell.length_b   1.000
_cell.length_c   1.000
_cell.angle_alpha   90.00
_cell.angle_beta   90.00
_cell.angle_gamma   90.00
#
_symmetry.space_group_name_H-M   'P 1'
#
loop_
_entity.id
_entity.type
_entity.pdbx_description
1 polymer ?
#
loop_
_entity_poly.entity_id
_entity_poly.type
_entity_poly.pdbx_seq_one_letter_code
_entity_poly.pdbx_strand_id
1 'polypeptide(L)'
;MIKENEEISFENGQPNQVGLLKKPKKKNEYDYHRKKRRCADGTNNKKSGQNFSLEDDKRILQLVLKNGPKFQKIHRHFHGKTLAMVKNRYYKYLRFRWEILGQNYKHLSVTQEQLKTLCEQQKNVSKILSAEKDDLISQITSRTTLLQNARMFVEFIVEQLL
;
A
#
# COMPACT_ATOMS: atom_id res chain seq x y z
N MET A 1 16.68 -11.49 -92.93
CA MET A 1 16.65 -10.45 -93.99
C MET A 1 15.99 -9.22 -93.39
N ILE A 2 16.69 -8.07 -93.45
CA ILE A 2 16.22 -6.69 -93.21
C ILE A 2 15.92 -6.39 -91.72
N LYS A 3 16.78 -5.73 -90.92
CA LYS A 3 17.33 -4.34 -90.89
C LYS A 3 16.31 -3.23 -90.55
N GLU A 4 16.86 -2.27 -89.79
CA GLU A 4 16.44 -0.88 -89.56
C GLU A 4 15.40 -0.64 -88.44
N ASN A 5 15.75 0.01 -87.32
CA ASN A 5 16.28 1.37 -87.09
C ASN A 5 15.25 2.48 -87.38
N GLU A 6 14.92 3.25 -86.34
CA GLU A 6 14.92 4.72 -86.34
C GLU A 6 14.90 5.18 -84.87
N GLU A 7 16.03 5.65 -84.33
CA GLU A 7 16.51 7.05 -84.29
C GLU A 7 15.98 7.82 -83.06
N ILE A 8 16.84 8.06 -82.04
CA ILE A 8 17.64 9.29 -81.78
C ILE A 8 16.72 10.40 -81.21
N SER A 9 16.84 10.87 -79.96
CA SER A 9 17.92 11.79 -79.53
C SER A 9 17.83 12.18 -78.03
N PHE A 10 19.00 12.16 -77.35
CA PHE A 10 19.68 13.23 -76.58
C PHE A 10 18.89 14.16 -75.62
N GLU A 11 19.35 14.59 -74.44
CA GLU A 11 20.56 14.40 -73.64
C GLU A 11 20.35 15.09 -72.27
N ASN A 12 21.02 14.59 -71.22
CA ASN A 12 21.77 15.35 -70.19
C ASN A 12 21.62 14.82 -68.76
N GLY A 13 22.76 14.38 -68.19
CA GLY A 13 23.06 14.54 -66.77
C GLY A 13 23.08 13.27 -65.90
N GLN A 14 24.11 12.44 -66.02
CA GLN A 14 24.65 11.62 -64.91
C GLN A 14 25.55 12.50 -64.00
N PRO A 15 26.06 12.05 -62.82
CA PRO A 15 25.62 10.98 -61.91
C PRO A 15 25.76 11.35 -60.40
N ASN A 16 25.43 10.38 -59.53
CA ASN A 16 26.05 10.07 -58.23
C ASN A 16 25.54 10.68 -56.90
N GLN A 17 24.93 9.75 -56.13
CA GLN A 17 25.29 9.34 -54.76
C GLN A 17 24.77 10.11 -53.52
N VAL A 18 24.55 9.28 -52.48
CA VAL A 18 24.65 9.49 -51.03
C VAL A 18 23.34 9.80 -50.26
N GLY A 19 23.04 8.92 -49.29
CA GLY A 19 22.73 9.41 -47.95
C GLY A 19 21.42 8.97 -47.31
N LEU A 20 21.45 7.82 -46.63
CA LEU A 20 20.55 7.49 -45.52
C LEU A 20 20.54 8.60 -44.46
N LEU A 21 19.37 9.11 -44.08
CA LEU A 21 19.18 9.69 -42.74
C LEU A 21 17.77 9.38 -42.19
N LYS A 22 17.71 8.31 -41.40
CA LYS A 22 16.58 7.99 -40.52
C LYS A 22 16.48 9.08 -39.45
N LYS A 23 15.37 9.82 -39.43
CA LYS A 23 15.08 10.82 -38.38
C LYS A 23 15.04 10.12 -37.00
N PRO A 24 15.78 10.58 -35.99
CA PRO A 24 15.75 9.98 -34.66
C PRO A 24 14.42 10.29 -33.97
N LYS A 25 13.72 9.23 -33.51
CA LYS A 25 12.54 9.34 -32.65
C LYS A 25 12.96 10.02 -31.34
N LYS A 26 12.53 11.26 -31.10
CA LYS A 26 12.65 11.92 -29.79
C LYS A 26 11.95 11.04 -28.76
N LYS A 27 12.69 10.60 -27.74
CA LYS A 27 12.13 9.96 -26.55
C LYS A 27 11.25 11.01 -25.85
N ASN A 28 10.00 10.66 -25.60
CA ASN A 28 9.07 11.52 -24.85
C ASN A 28 9.66 11.76 -23.46
N GLU A 29 10.16 12.97 -23.25
CA GLU A 29 10.47 13.50 -21.94
C GLU A 29 9.18 13.49 -21.12
N TYR A 30 9.17 12.73 -20.03
CA TYR A 30 8.02 12.71 -19.13
C TYR A 30 7.87 14.10 -18.53
N ASP A 31 6.93 14.89 -19.05
CA ASP A 31 6.51 16.15 -18.46
C ASP A 31 5.79 15.85 -17.14
N TYR A 32 6.58 15.80 -16.06
CA TYR A 32 6.11 15.64 -14.68
C TYR A 32 5.18 16.79 -14.25
N HIS A 33 5.13 17.90 -14.98
CA HIS A 33 4.27 19.04 -14.67
C HIS A 33 2.89 18.97 -15.32
N ARG A 34 2.65 18.03 -16.26
CA ARG A 34 1.33 17.86 -16.89
C ARG A 34 0.22 17.52 -15.90
N LYS A 35 0.55 16.87 -14.78
CA LYS A 35 -0.42 16.49 -13.74
C LYS A 35 -0.87 17.68 -12.88
N LYS A 36 -0.10 18.76 -12.81
CA LYS A 36 -0.40 19.93 -11.95
C LYS A 36 -1.47 20.85 -12.52
N ARG A 37 -1.68 20.86 -13.85
CA ARG A 37 -2.65 21.78 -14.50
C ARG A 37 -4.11 21.30 -14.49
N ARG A 38 -4.38 20.01 -14.21
CA ARG A 38 -5.76 19.48 -14.23
C ARG A 38 -6.57 19.73 -12.95
N CYS A 39 -6.02 20.44 -11.96
CA CYS A 39 -6.68 20.67 -10.67
C CYS A 39 -7.03 22.13 -10.39
N ALA A 40 -6.78 23.06 -11.33
CA ALA A 40 -7.04 24.49 -11.12
C ALA A 40 -8.47 24.93 -11.48
N ASP A 41 -9.16 24.20 -12.37
CA ASP A 41 -10.52 24.53 -12.81
C ASP A 41 -11.61 23.70 -12.09
N GLY A 42 -11.40 23.46 -10.79
CA GLY A 42 -12.40 22.85 -9.93
C GLY A 42 -13.19 23.95 -9.23
N THR A 43 -14.40 24.24 -9.73
CA THR A 43 -15.39 25.09 -9.06
C THR A 43 -15.41 24.84 -7.55
N ASN A 44 -15.31 25.92 -6.76
CA ASN A 44 -15.27 25.97 -5.30
C ASN A 44 -16.58 25.52 -4.61
N ASN A 45 -17.25 24.47 -5.12
CA ASN A 45 -18.27 23.77 -4.37
C ASN A 45 -17.59 22.87 -3.34
N LYS A 46 -17.29 23.42 -2.16
CA LYS A 46 -16.97 22.64 -0.96
C LYS A 46 -18.10 21.65 -0.75
N LYS A 47 -17.93 20.42 -1.25
CA LYS A 47 -18.91 19.34 -1.09
C LYS A 47 -19.13 19.14 0.40
N SER A 48 -20.33 19.45 0.88
CA SER A 48 -20.76 19.37 2.29
C SER A 48 -20.65 17.97 2.93
N GLY A 49 -20.15 16.97 2.20
CA GLY A 49 -19.92 15.60 2.68
C GLY A 49 -18.47 15.26 3.07
N GLN A 50 -17.50 16.17 2.95
CA GLN A 50 -16.10 15.83 3.28
C GLN A 50 -15.80 15.81 4.79
N ASN A 51 -16.53 16.59 5.59
CA ASN A 51 -16.27 16.68 7.02
C ASN A 51 -17.08 15.63 7.80
N PHE A 52 -16.54 15.18 8.93
CA PHE A 52 -17.24 14.28 9.85
C PHE A 52 -17.93 15.09 10.94
N SER A 53 -19.25 14.90 11.08
CA SER A 53 -20.02 15.37 12.23
C SER A 53 -19.92 14.40 13.42
N LEU A 54 -20.39 14.83 14.57
CA LEU A 54 -20.54 13.96 15.75
C LEU A 54 -21.52 12.81 15.49
N GLU A 55 -22.56 13.02 14.68
CA GLU A 55 -23.51 11.99 14.28
C GLU A 55 -22.83 10.92 13.43
N ASP A 56 -21.91 11.34 12.54
CA ASP A 56 -21.12 10.40 11.76
C ASP A 56 -20.21 9.57 12.66
N ASP A 57 -19.57 10.20 13.63
CA ASP A 57 -18.68 9.53 14.57
C ASP A 57 -19.43 8.49 15.41
N LYS A 58 -20.61 8.86 15.95
CA LYS A 58 -21.53 7.93 16.61
C LYS A 58 -21.89 6.79 15.69
N ARG A 59 -22.20 7.07 14.42
CA ARG A 59 -22.60 6.04 13.46
C ARG A 59 -21.46 5.08 13.13
N ILE A 60 -20.23 5.58 12.97
CA ILE A 60 -19.04 4.74 12.76
C ILE A 60 -18.87 3.80 13.96
N LEU A 61 -18.89 4.34 15.18
CA LEU A 61 -18.71 3.56 16.40
C LEU A 61 -19.78 2.48 16.57
N GLN A 62 -21.06 2.80 16.34
CA GLN A 62 -22.15 1.82 16.38
C GLN A 62 -21.94 0.68 15.37
N LEU A 63 -21.52 1.01 14.15
CA LEU A 63 -21.31 0.02 13.10
C LEU A 63 -20.09 -0.86 13.38
N VAL A 64 -19.03 -0.31 13.97
CA VAL A 64 -17.86 -1.06 14.44
C VAL A 64 -18.22 -1.96 15.62
N LEU A 65 -19.01 -1.46 16.57
CA LEU A 65 -19.47 -2.26 17.71
C LEU A 65 -20.30 -3.47 17.24
N LYS A 66 -21.21 -3.26 16.29
CA LYS A 66 -22.10 -4.31 15.78
C LYS A 66 -21.41 -5.32 14.85
N ASN A 67 -20.49 -4.88 13.99
CA ASN A 67 -19.95 -5.70 12.90
C ASN A 67 -18.43 -5.94 12.97
N GLY A 68 -17.73 -5.34 13.93
CA GLY A 68 -16.28 -5.21 13.95
C GLY A 68 -15.75 -4.17 12.94
N PRO A 69 -14.42 -4.02 12.82
CA PRO A 69 -13.75 -3.03 11.95
C PRO A 69 -13.80 -3.40 10.45
N LYS A 70 -14.96 -3.88 9.97
CA LYS A 70 -15.21 -4.26 8.56
C LYS A 70 -15.53 -3.01 7.73
N PHE A 71 -14.56 -2.12 7.55
CA PHE A 71 -14.78 -0.79 6.95
C PHE A 71 -15.40 -0.81 5.55
N GLN A 72 -15.15 -1.86 4.76
CA GLN A 72 -15.80 -2.05 3.46
C GLN A 72 -17.32 -2.05 3.55
N LYS A 73 -17.87 -2.68 4.59
CA LYS A 73 -19.32 -2.72 4.87
C LYS A 73 -19.79 -1.43 5.54
N ILE A 74 -18.97 -0.87 6.43
CA ILE A 74 -19.30 0.34 7.19
C ILE A 74 -19.44 1.54 6.26
N HIS A 75 -18.48 1.76 5.35
CA HIS A 75 -18.45 2.95 4.50
C HIS A 75 -19.68 3.10 3.60
N ARG A 76 -20.36 1.98 3.26
CA ARG A 76 -21.59 2.01 2.46
C ARG A 76 -22.73 2.80 3.11
N HIS A 77 -22.63 3.07 4.41
CA HIS A 77 -23.61 3.88 5.15
C HIS A 77 -23.29 5.40 5.10
N PHE A 78 -22.17 5.80 4.51
CA PHE A 78 -21.69 7.19 4.48
C PHE A 78 -21.59 7.69 3.04
N HIS A 79 -22.62 8.41 2.59
CA HIS A 79 -22.63 9.01 1.27
C HIS A 79 -21.64 10.18 1.19
N GLY A 80 -20.84 10.23 0.11
CA GLY A 80 -19.86 11.30 -0.10
C GLY A 80 -18.55 11.15 0.69
N LYS A 81 -18.38 10.07 1.46
CA LYS A 81 -17.15 9.78 2.19
C LYS A 81 -16.51 8.53 1.64
N THR A 82 -15.21 8.59 1.40
CA THR A 82 -14.49 7.41 0.92
C THR A 82 -14.24 6.44 2.07
N LEU A 83 -14.03 5.17 1.73
CA LEU A 83 -13.58 4.14 2.67
C LEU A 83 -12.37 4.60 3.50
N ALA A 84 -11.39 5.23 2.84
CA ALA A 84 -10.19 5.73 3.48
C ALA A 84 -10.49 6.81 4.51
N MET A 85 -11.43 7.72 4.21
CA MET A 85 -11.86 8.75 5.15
C MET A 85 -12.47 8.14 6.41
N VAL A 86 -13.38 7.17 6.27
CA VAL A 86 -14.03 6.49 7.41
C VAL A 86 -13.00 5.72 8.23
N LYS A 87 -12.10 4.99 7.57
CA LYS A 87 -11.01 4.25 8.22
C LYS A 87 -10.10 5.19 9.01
N ASN A 88 -9.66 6.28 8.39
CA ASN A 88 -8.80 7.28 9.02
C ASN A 88 -9.50 7.96 10.19
N ARG A 89 -10.79 8.31 10.04
CA ARG A 89 -11.58 8.89 11.13
C ARG A 89 -11.61 7.96 12.33
N TYR A 90 -11.87 6.68 12.11
CA TYR A 90 -11.89 5.69 13.18
C TYR A 90 -10.54 5.57 13.89
N TYR A 91 -9.47 5.25 13.16
CA TYR A 91 -8.18 4.96 13.80
C TYR A 91 -7.54 6.19 14.46
N LYS A 92 -7.74 7.39 13.90
CA LYS A 92 -7.16 8.62 14.47
C LYS A 92 -7.97 9.18 15.63
N TYR A 93 -9.30 9.11 15.58
CA TYR A 93 -10.14 9.87 16.50
C TYR A 93 -11.10 9.00 17.32
N LEU A 94 -11.59 7.86 16.81
CA LEU A 94 -12.72 7.16 17.44
C LEU A 94 -12.35 5.87 18.14
N ARG A 95 -11.25 5.20 17.76
CA ARG A 95 -10.89 3.85 18.25
C ARG A 95 -10.92 3.70 19.78
N PHE A 96 -10.59 4.77 20.51
CA PHE A 96 -10.53 4.79 21.97
C PHE A 96 -11.53 5.76 22.60
N ARG A 97 -12.41 6.37 21.79
CA ARG A 97 -13.35 7.41 22.22
C ARG A 97 -14.78 6.89 22.27
N TRP A 98 -15.00 5.83 23.05
CA TRP A 98 -16.31 5.21 23.17
C TRP A 98 -17.30 6.05 23.97
N GLU A 99 -16.83 7.07 24.71
CA GLU A 99 -17.68 8.04 25.40
C GLU A 99 -18.64 8.79 24.46
N ILE A 100 -18.32 8.86 23.17
CA ILE A 100 -19.18 9.47 22.14
C ILE A 100 -20.53 8.74 22.01
N LEU A 101 -20.58 7.44 22.33
CA LEU A 101 -21.82 6.65 22.36
C LEU A 101 -22.60 6.78 23.68
N GLY A 102 -22.01 7.36 24.72
CA GLY A 102 -22.61 7.51 26.05
C GLY A 102 -21.82 6.82 27.17
N GLN A 103 -22.20 7.10 28.42
CA GLN A 103 -21.46 6.65 29.61
C GLN A 103 -21.39 5.12 29.75
N ASN A 104 -22.38 4.40 29.21
CA ASN A 104 -22.42 2.93 29.26
C ASN A 104 -21.23 2.27 28.53
N TYR A 105 -20.59 2.97 27.58
CA TYR A 105 -19.47 2.45 26.81
C TYR A 105 -18.11 2.97 27.27
N LYS A 106 -18.06 3.77 28.35
CA LYS A 106 -16.81 4.34 28.86
C LYS A 106 -15.78 3.28 29.24
N HIS A 107 -16.23 2.09 29.66
CA HIS A 107 -15.36 0.96 29.98
C HIS A 107 -14.62 0.37 28.76
N LEU A 108 -15.11 0.60 27.52
CA LEU A 108 -14.40 0.20 26.29
C LEU A 108 -13.30 1.21 25.90
N SER A 109 -13.32 2.41 26.48
CA SER A 109 -12.25 3.39 26.29
C SER A 109 -11.02 2.93 27.07
N VAL A 110 -10.03 2.40 26.36
CA VAL A 110 -8.72 2.09 26.94
C VAL A 110 -7.97 3.39 27.15
N THR A 111 -7.53 3.64 28.37
CA THR A 111 -6.74 4.84 28.70
C THR A 111 -5.36 4.74 28.05
N GLN A 112 -4.77 5.88 27.66
CA GLN A 112 -3.43 5.88 27.05
C GLN A 112 -2.37 5.21 27.93
N GLU A 113 -2.51 5.33 29.26
CA GLU A 113 -1.67 4.67 30.23
C GLU A 113 -1.83 3.14 30.20
N GLN A 114 -3.06 2.63 30.21
CA GLN A 114 -3.34 1.20 30.06
C GLN A 114 -2.79 0.62 28.76
N LEU A 115 -2.87 1.38 27.65
CA LEU A 115 -2.30 0.95 26.37
C LEU A 115 -0.77 0.84 26.43
N LYS A 116 -0.10 1.80 27.08
CA LYS A 116 1.35 1.75 27.30
C LYS A 116 1.72 0.52 28.13
N THR A 117 0.99 0.27 29.22
CA THR A 117 1.22 -0.91 30.08
C THR A 117 1.05 -2.21 29.31
N LEU A 118 -0.02 -2.37 28.53
CA LEU A 118 -0.25 -3.57 27.71
C LEU A 118 0.84 -3.77 26.65
N CYS A 119 1.30 -2.70 26.01
CA CYS A 119 2.39 -2.75 25.04
C CYS A 119 3.70 -3.20 25.71
N GLU A 120 3.99 -2.71 26.91
CA GLU A 120 5.18 -3.09 27.67
C GLU A 120 5.10 -4.55 28.13
N GLN A 121 3.95 -5.00 28.62
CA GLN A 121 3.70 -6.40 28.95
C GLN A 121 3.89 -7.31 27.72
N GLN A 122 3.36 -6.91 26.56
CA GLN A 122 3.53 -7.66 25.33
C GLN A 122 5.01 -7.81 24.94
N LYS A 123 5.80 -6.73 25.03
CA LYS A 123 7.25 -6.79 24.75
C LYS A 123 7.97 -7.73 25.72
N ASN A 124 7.62 -7.67 27.01
CA ASN A 124 8.22 -8.55 28.01
C ASN A 124 7.92 -10.02 27.71
N VAL A 125 6.67 -10.34 27.35
CA VAL A 125 6.28 -11.70 26.95
C VAL A 125 7.04 -12.14 25.69
N SER A 126 7.12 -11.29 24.66
CA SER A 126 7.90 -11.60 23.45
C SER A 126 9.37 -11.86 23.75
N LYS A 127 9.98 -11.08 24.66
CA LYS A 127 11.38 -11.23 25.04
C LYS A 127 11.63 -12.53 25.81
N ILE A 128 10.73 -12.89 26.72
CA ILE A 128 10.80 -14.17 27.43
C ILE A 128 10.67 -15.32 26.45
N LEU A 129 9.67 -15.30 25.56
CA LEU A 129 9.48 -16.34 24.55
C LEU A 129 10.69 -16.49 23.62
N SER A 130 11.33 -15.39 23.21
CA SER A 130 12.54 -15.48 22.39
C SER A 130 13.71 -16.13 23.14
N ALA A 131 13.88 -15.80 24.43
CA ALA A 131 14.94 -16.39 25.25
C ALA A 131 14.70 -17.90 25.46
N GLU A 132 13.46 -18.29 25.79
CA GLU A 132 13.07 -19.70 25.94
C GLU A 132 13.27 -20.49 24.63
N LYS A 133 12.95 -19.88 23.48
CA LYS A 133 13.21 -20.47 22.15
C LYS A 133 14.71 -20.73 21.95
N ASP A 134 15.55 -19.74 22.23
CA ASP A 134 17.01 -19.85 22.03
C ASP A 134 17.66 -20.87 22.98
N ASP A 135 17.18 -20.94 24.23
CA ASP A 135 17.59 -21.94 25.21
C ASP A 135 17.21 -23.35 24.75
N LEU A 136 15.99 -23.55 24.25
CA LEU A 136 15.54 -24.83 23.71
C LEU A 136 16.40 -25.27 22.51
N ILE A 137 16.67 -24.37 21.57
CA ILE A 137 17.56 -24.64 20.43
C ILE A 137 18.95 -25.06 20.92
N SER A 138 19.51 -24.36 21.90
CA SER A 138 20.84 -24.65 22.46
C SER A 138 20.88 -25.99 23.19
N GLN A 139 19.85 -26.32 23.97
CA GLN A 139 19.72 -27.62 24.65
C GLN A 139 19.62 -28.78 23.66
N ILE A 140 18.85 -28.64 22.59
CA ILE A 140 18.73 -29.72 21.59
C ILE A 140 20.03 -29.85 20.80
N THR A 141 20.62 -28.73 20.35
CA THR A 141 21.86 -28.71 19.57
C THR A 141 23.00 -29.39 20.35
N SER A 142 23.16 -29.06 21.63
CA SER A 142 24.20 -29.66 22.49
C SER A 142 24.06 -31.17 22.68
N ARG A 143 22.84 -31.72 22.62
CA ARG A 143 22.59 -33.17 22.72
C ARG A 143 22.82 -33.91 21.40
N THR A 144 22.70 -33.22 20.26
CA THR A 144 22.77 -33.85 18.93
C THR A 144 24.19 -34.05 18.36
N THR A 145 25.23 -33.52 19.04
CA THR A 145 26.71 -33.70 18.91
C THR A 145 27.40 -34.10 17.58
N LEU A 146 26.74 -34.22 16.42
CA LEU A 146 27.37 -34.84 15.24
C LEU A 146 27.15 -34.17 13.88
N LEU A 147 26.43 -33.06 13.76
CA LEU A 147 26.18 -32.42 12.46
C LEU A 147 26.43 -30.91 12.53
N GLN A 148 27.36 -30.40 11.71
CA GLN A 148 27.59 -28.95 11.52
C GLN A 148 26.31 -28.19 11.15
N ASN A 149 25.31 -28.88 10.59
CA ASN A 149 24.03 -28.32 10.18
C ASN A 149 22.89 -28.56 11.20
N ALA A 150 23.14 -29.27 12.30
CA ALA A 150 22.10 -29.65 13.28
C ALA A 150 21.36 -28.43 13.81
N ARG A 151 22.07 -27.33 14.10
CA ARG A 151 21.48 -26.10 14.60
C ARG A 151 20.41 -25.53 13.65
N MET A 152 20.69 -25.48 12.34
CA MET A 152 19.71 -24.99 11.36
C MET A 152 18.47 -25.87 11.28
N PHE A 153 18.63 -27.20 11.36
CA PHE A 153 17.49 -28.11 11.37
C PHE A 153 16.65 -27.97 12.64
N VAL A 154 17.29 -27.79 13.80
CA VAL A 154 16.61 -27.57 15.08
C VAL A 154 15.86 -26.24 15.06
N GLU A 155 16.49 -25.16 14.59
CA GLU A 155 15.85 -23.85 14.43
C GLU A 155 14.60 -23.95 13.53
N PHE A 156 14.73 -24.61 12.38
CA PHE A 156 13.60 -24.81 11.46
C PHE A 156 12.46 -25.62 12.08
N ILE A 157 12.77 -26.72 12.78
CA ILE A 157 11.74 -27.56 13.41
C ILE A 157 11.05 -26.81 14.56
N VAL A 158 11.81 -26.10 15.39
CA VAL A 158 11.24 -25.31 16.51
C VAL A 158 10.36 -24.18 15.98
N GLU A 159 10.69 -23.57 14.83
CA GLU A 159 9.84 -22.55 14.18
C GLU A 159 8.55 -23.10 13.58
N GLN A 160 8.49 -24.38 13.18
CA GLN A 160 7.24 -24.97 12.69
C GLN A 160 6.29 -25.36 13.82
N LEU A 161 6.82 -25.56 15.03
CA LEU A 161 6.05 -26.00 16.20
C LEU A 161 5.47 -24.84 17.03
N LEU A 162 6.04 -23.63 16.91
CA LEU A 162 5.64 -22.41 17.63
C LEU A 162 4.89 -21.43 16.72
#